data_AF-A0A0B2W615-F1
#
_entry.id   AF-A0A0B2W615-F1
#
_cell.length_a   1.000
_cell.length_b   1.000
_cell.length_c   1.000
_cell.angle_alpha   90.00
_cell.angle_beta   90.00
_cell.angle_gamma   90.00
#
_symmetry.space_group_name_H-M   'P 1'
#
loop_
_entity.id
_entity.type
_entity.pdbx_description
1 polymer ?
#
loop_
_entity_poly.entity_id
_entity_poly.type
_entity_poly.pdbx_seq_one_letter_code
_entity_poly.pdbx_strand_id
1 'polypeptide(L)'
;MQVEGRQLEEAFSDYGGAITTAIGMSGQTPDSTSGTAKSTSPLVNSNGDVEMKEDENNELIERGISAESVHETAARLLFMAIKWAKNLPSFTLLCFRDQVILLEEGWCDLFLLSVFQWSLPMEKCPLLNSSLPLSANAVRYLQDLFMRIRNYNIDQGEFACLKALVLFRPETRGLKDFAHVEELQDQAQQMLARHAVASGPTRFGRLLLLLPLLRTVGSDKIEKVFFEATFGNMSIEKLICKMYKR
;
A
#
# COMPACT_ATOMS: atom_id res chain seq x y z
N MET A 1 -9.77 -18.11 22.47
CA MET A 1 -9.01 -18.95 21.52
C MET A 1 -9.77 -19.34 20.24
N GLN A 2 -10.79 -20.22 20.23
CA GLN A 2 -11.47 -20.61 18.95
C GLN A 2 -12.39 -19.53 18.36
N VAL A 3 -12.83 -18.57 19.17
CA VAL A 3 -13.71 -17.46 18.77
C VAL A 3 -12.90 -16.32 18.15
N GLU A 4 -11.74 -15.99 18.73
CA GLU A 4 -10.84 -14.93 18.22
C GLU A 4 -10.24 -15.28 16.85
N GLY A 5 -9.86 -16.55 16.63
CA GLY A 5 -9.38 -17.00 15.32
C GLY A 5 -10.44 -16.86 14.22
N ARG A 6 -11.72 -17.09 14.54
CA ARG A 6 -12.83 -16.90 13.59
C ARG A 6 -13.09 -15.42 13.28
N GLN A 7 -12.94 -14.56 14.27
CA GLN A 7 -13.07 -13.11 14.12
C GLN A 7 -11.94 -12.50 13.28
N LEU A 8 -10.73 -13.04 13.38
CA LEU A 8 -9.62 -12.69 12.48
C LEU A 8 -9.95 -13.13 11.04
N GLU A 9 -10.42 -14.36 10.82
CA GLU A 9 -10.82 -14.85 9.49
C GLU A 9 -11.92 -13.99 8.83
N GLU A 10 -12.95 -13.59 9.57
CA GLU A 10 -14.02 -12.72 9.07
C GLU A 10 -13.50 -11.32 8.69
N ALA A 11 -12.68 -10.70 9.55
CA ALA A 11 -12.08 -9.40 9.28
C ALA A 11 -11.09 -9.43 8.10
N PHE A 12 -10.49 -10.59 7.80
CA PHE A 12 -9.60 -10.79 6.65
C PHE A 12 -10.36 -10.88 5.31
N SER A 13 -11.62 -11.33 5.33
CA SER A 13 -12.49 -11.38 4.15
C SER A 13 -12.96 -9.99 3.70
N ASP A 14 -13.39 -9.14 4.63
CA ASP A 14 -13.98 -7.82 4.32
C ASP A 14 -12.97 -6.81 3.75
N TYR A 15 -11.70 -6.87 4.17
CA TYR A 15 -10.69 -5.92 3.70
C TYR A 15 -10.31 -6.09 2.23
N GLY A 16 -10.20 -7.32 1.74
CA GLY A 16 -9.93 -7.58 0.32
C GLY A 16 -11.10 -7.15 -0.56
N GLY A 17 -12.34 -7.24 -0.06
CA GLY A 17 -13.53 -6.67 -0.70
C GLY A 17 -13.41 -5.15 -0.86
N ALA A 18 -13.05 -4.43 0.21
CA ALA A 18 -12.92 -2.97 0.19
C ALA A 18 -11.83 -2.46 -0.78
N ILE A 19 -10.70 -3.16 -0.91
CA ILE A 19 -9.65 -2.82 -1.90
C ILE A 19 -10.13 -3.12 -3.32
N THR A 20 -10.82 -4.24 -3.53
CA THR A 20 -11.35 -4.65 -4.85
C THR A 20 -12.43 -3.69 -5.35
N THR A 21 -13.34 -3.25 -4.47
CA THR A 21 -14.38 -2.26 -4.83
C THR A 21 -13.79 -0.91 -5.21
N ALA A 22 -12.69 -0.48 -4.57
CA ALA A 22 -12.01 0.77 -4.91
C ALA A 22 -11.31 0.75 -6.28
N ILE A 23 -11.04 -0.44 -6.84
CA ILE A 23 -10.45 -0.60 -8.19
C ILE A 23 -11.52 -0.48 -9.30
N GLY A 24 -12.81 -0.63 -8.96
CA GLY A 24 -13.92 -0.60 -9.92
C GLY A 24 -14.40 0.78 -10.37
N MET A 25 -13.79 1.87 -9.89
CA MET A 25 -14.26 3.25 -10.15
C MET A 25 -13.32 4.05 -11.05
N SER A 26 -13.04 3.55 -12.26
CA SER A 26 -12.50 4.38 -13.35
C SER A 26 -12.66 3.65 -14.68
N GLY A 27 -13.82 3.82 -15.31
CA GLY A 27 -14.12 3.19 -16.59
C GLY A 27 -15.54 3.44 -17.09
N GLN A 28 -15.91 4.70 -17.34
CA GLN A 28 -17.00 5.04 -18.26
C GLN A 28 -16.58 6.24 -19.12
N THR A 29 -16.26 5.95 -20.38
CA THR A 29 -16.29 6.93 -21.48
C THR A 29 -17.71 6.95 -22.06
N PRO A 30 -18.36 8.12 -22.23
CA PRO A 30 -19.57 8.20 -23.03
C PRO A 30 -19.21 8.29 -24.53
N ASP A 31 -19.91 7.49 -25.29
CA ASP A 31 -19.82 7.32 -26.74
C ASP A 31 -20.14 8.58 -27.56
N SER A 32 -19.34 8.76 -28.61
CA SER A 32 -19.72 9.00 -30.01
C SER A 32 -20.78 10.07 -30.35
N THR A 33 -20.35 11.11 -31.08
CA THR A 33 -21.18 11.71 -32.14
C THR A 33 -20.34 12.01 -33.38
N SER A 34 -20.88 11.51 -34.49
CA SER A 34 -20.41 11.53 -35.87
C SER A 34 -20.27 12.93 -36.50
N GLY A 35 -19.33 13.09 -37.43
CA GLY A 35 -19.26 14.25 -38.32
C GLY A 35 -18.15 14.15 -39.37
N THR A 36 -18.40 13.44 -40.47
CA THR A 36 -17.55 13.33 -41.66
C THR A 36 -17.74 14.55 -42.59
N ALA A 37 -16.66 15.21 -43.06
CA ALA A 37 -16.56 15.76 -44.43
C ALA A 37 -15.18 16.36 -44.81
N LYS A 38 -14.55 15.70 -45.80
CA LYS A 38 -13.88 16.19 -47.03
C LYS A 38 -12.68 17.19 -47.01
N SER A 39 -11.57 16.66 -47.54
CA SER A 39 -10.68 17.13 -48.62
C SER A 39 -10.30 18.62 -48.76
N THR A 40 -9.00 18.93 -48.74
CA THR A 40 -8.12 19.27 -49.91
C THR A 40 -6.79 19.88 -49.42
N SER A 41 -5.66 19.48 -50.01
CA SER A 41 -4.37 20.20 -49.97
C SER A 41 -4.34 21.24 -51.13
N PRO A 42 -3.48 22.29 -51.20
CA PRO A 42 -2.00 22.20 -51.10
C PRO A 42 -1.20 23.43 -50.54
N LEU A 43 0.06 23.16 -50.19
CA LEU A 43 1.32 23.95 -50.25
C LEU A 43 1.29 25.51 -50.28
N VAL A 44 2.06 26.17 -49.37
CA VAL A 44 3.24 27.05 -49.65
C VAL A 44 3.69 27.86 -48.41
N ASN A 45 4.99 27.72 -48.09
CA ASN A 45 6.02 28.54 -47.41
C ASN A 45 5.73 29.74 -46.46
N SER A 46 6.51 29.70 -45.37
CA SER A 46 7.41 30.74 -44.80
C SER A 46 6.82 32.01 -44.15
N ASN A 47 6.86 32.07 -42.82
CA ASN A 47 7.77 32.95 -42.03
C ASN A 47 7.25 33.18 -40.60
N GLY A 48 8.17 33.15 -39.63
CA GLY A 48 8.05 33.91 -38.37
C GLY A 48 7.61 33.10 -37.16
N ASP A 49 8.59 32.69 -36.37
CA ASP A 49 8.67 32.75 -34.90
C ASP A 49 7.35 32.63 -34.11
N VAL A 50 7.16 31.50 -33.40
CA VAL A 50 7.12 31.37 -31.93
C VAL A 50 6.80 29.89 -31.64
N GLU A 51 7.82 29.06 -31.47
CA GLU A 51 7.65 27.73 -30.90
C GLU A 51 8.85 27.46 -30.00
N MET A 52 8.59 27.29 -28.70
CA MET A 52 9.34 26.53 -27.70
C MET A 52 8.98 27.08 -26.31
N LYS A 53 7.84 26.62 -25.78
CA LYS A 53 7.52 26.64 -24.33
C LYS A 53 6.27 25.82 -23.95
N GLU A 54 5.48 25.33 -24.90
CA GLU A 54 4.26 24.57 -24.60
C GLU A 54 4.52 23.09 -24.25
N ASP A 55 5.58 22.46 -24.79
CA ASP A 55 5.88 21.04 -24.55
C ASP A 55 6.40 20.76 -23.12
N GLU A 56 7.26 21.62 -22.56
CA GLU A 56 7.72 21.49 -21.16
C GLU A 56 6.56 21.70 -20.18
N ASN A 57 5.65 22.63 -20.50
CA ASN A 57 4.54 22.96 -19.61
C ASN A 57 3.49 21.84 -19.59
N ASN A 58 3.25 21.16 -20.73
CA ASN A 58 2.39 19.98 -20.78
C ASN A 58 3.01 18.76 -20.07
N GLU A 59 4.32 18.51 -20.18
CA GLU A 59 5.00 17.46 -19.40
C GLU A 59 5.00 17.75 -17.89
N LEU A 60 5.15 19.02 -17.49
CA LEU A 60 5.09 19.44 -16.09
C LEU A 60 3.67 19.32 -15.52
N ILE A 61 2.65 19.61 -16.33
CA ILE A 61 1.24 19.45 -15.96
C ILE A 61 0.85 17.96 -15.92
N GLU A 62 1.25 17.13 -16.89
CA GLU A 62 1.04 15.68 -16.84
C GLU A 62 1.78 15.02 -15.66
N ARG A 63 3.02 15.44 -15.37
CA ARG A 63 3.75 15.01 -14.17
C ARG A 63 3.10 15.49 -12.88
N GLY A 64 2.57 16.72 -12.86
CA GLY A 64 1.85 17.28 -11.73
C GLY A 64 0.54 16.54 -11.43
N ILE A 65 -0.25 16.26 -12.46
CA ILE A 65 -1.52 15.51 -12.37
C ILE A 65 -1.26 14.03 -12.03
N SER A 66 -0.19 13.43 -12.57
CA SER A 66 0.24 12.07 -12.22
C SER A 66 0.74 11.98 -10.77
N ALA A 67 1.53 12.96 -10.31
CA ALA A 67 2.05 12.97 -8.95
C ALA A 67 0.94 13.21 -7.92
N GLU A 68 -0.01 14.10 -8.18
CA GLU A 68 -1.16 14.34 -7.28
C GLU A 68 -1.98 13.04 -7.08
N SER A 69 -2.16 12.25 -8.16
CA SER A 69 -2.80 10.93 -8.08
C SER A 69 -2.01 9.90 -7.25
N VAL A 70 -0.68 9.96 -7.25
CA VAL A 70 0.20 9.05 -6.49
C VAL A 70 0.11 9.32 -4.99
N HIS A 71 0.23 10.59 -4.57
CA HIS A 71 0.15 10.95 -3.16
C HIS A 71 -1.25 10.72 -2.59
N GLU A 72 -2.30 11.05 -3.35
CA GLU A 72 -3.68 10.76 -2.95
C GLU A 72 -3.92 9.25 -2.79
N THR A 73 -3.47 8.45 -3.76
CA THR A 73 -3.60 6.99 -3.69
C THR A 73 -2.81 6.41 -2.52
N ALA A 74 -1.58 6.89 -2.27
CA ALA A 74 -0.78 6.47 -1.14
C ALA A 74 -1.45 6.80 0.20
N ALA A 75 -1.96 8.03 0.36
CA ALA A 75 -2.72 8.45 1.55
C ALA A 75 -3.94 7.57 1.77
N ARG A 76 -4.72 7.30 0.71
CA ARG A 76 -5.89 6.41 0.79
C ARG A 76 -5.51 5.01 1.25
N LEU A 77 -4.45 4.42 0.68
CA LEU A 77 -3.98 3.08 1.06
C LEU A 77 -3.48 3.03 2.52
N LEU A 78 -2.80 4.08 2.98
CA LEU A 78 -2.40 4.20 4.39
C LEU A 78 -3.62 4.24 5.31
N PHE A 79 -4.62 5.07 5.02
CA PHE A 79 -5.83 5.14 5.82
C PHE A 79 -6.62 3.83 5.82
N MET A 80 -6.66 3.13 4.68
CA MET A 80 -7.26 1.80 4.62
C MET A 80 -6.50 0.80 5.50
N ALA A 81 -5.18 0.78 5.47
CA ALA A 81 -4.37 -0.09 6.31
C ALA A 81 -4.56 0.19 7.81
N ILE A 82 -4.62 1.47 8.20
CA ILE A 82 -4.92 1.88 9.58
C ILE A 82 -6.34 1.46 9.98
N LYS A 83 -7.33 1.71 9.11
CA LYS A 83 -8.73 1.33 9.35
C LYS A 83 -8.90 -0.17 9.50
N TRP A 84 -8.18 -0.97 8.70
CA TRP A 84 -8.14 -2.41 8.84
C TRP A 84 -7.69 -2.82 10.24
N ALA A 85 -6.55 -2.33 10.69
CA ALA A 85 -6.04 -2.63 12.03
C ALA A 85 -7.04 -2.23 13.12
N LYS A 86 -7.63 -1.02 13.03
CA LYS A 86 -8.68 -0.54 13.95
C LYS A 86 -9.90 -1.45 14.04
N ASN A 87 -10.22 -2.13 12.95
CA ASN A 87 -11.43 -2.95 12.83
C ASN A 87 -11.18 -4.42 13.15
N LEU A 88 -9.93 -4.83 13.39
CA LEU A 88 -9.63 -6.20 13.84
C LEU A 88 -10.12 -6.37 15.29
N PRO A 89 -11.05 -7.30 15.57
CA PRO A 89 -11.53 -7.51 16.94
C PRO A 89 -10.39 -7.84 17.92
N SER A 90 -9.44 -8.68 17.52
CA SER A 90 -8.27 -9.00 18.33
C SER A 90 -7.38 -7.79 18.64
N PHE A 91 -7.32 -6.80 17.75
CA PHE A 91 -6.56 -5.59 17.97
C PHE A 91 -7.29 -4.63 18.91
N THR A 92 -8.62 -4.53 18.82
CA THR A 92 -9.41 -3.66 19.69
C THR A 92 -9.45 -4.13 21.15
N LEU A 93 -9.14 -5.41 21.40
CA LEU A 93 -8.99 -5.97 22.75
C LEU A 93 -7.71 -5.50 23.46
N LEU A 94 -6.69 -5.06 22.73
CA LEU A 94 -5.47 -4.50 23.33
C LEU A 94 -5.78 -3.17 24.02
N CYS A 95 -4.99 -2.81 25.03
CA CYS A 95 -5.16 -1.50 25.64
C CYS A 95 -4.83 -0.39 24.63
N PHE A 96 -5.53 0.75 24.73
CA PHE A 96 -5.40 1.87 23.77
C PHE A 96 -3.94 2.30 23.53
N ARG A 97 -3.13 2.32 24.59
CA ARG A 97 -1.71 2.65 24.50
C ARG A 97 -0.95 1.67 23.60
N ASP A 98 -1.18 0.37 23.77
CA ASP A 98 -0.49 -0.67 23.00
C ASP A 98 -0.95 -0.66 21.55
N GLN A 99 -2.24 -0.40 21.28
CA GLN A 99 -2.75 -0.20 19.92
C GLN A 99 -2.00 0.93 19.20
N VAL A 100 -1.84 2.09 19.83
CA VAL A 100 -1.13 3.23 19.21
C VAL A 100 0.34 2.88 18.97
N ILE A 101 1.03 2.32 19.97
CA ILE A 101 2.45 1.95 19.87
C ILE A 101 2.69 0.95 18.73
N LEU A 102 1.88 -0.10 18.63
CA LEU A 102 2.01 -1.12 17.58
C LEU A 102 1.78 -0.54 16.18
N LEU A 103 0.88 0.43 16.04
CA LEU A 103 0.66 1.09 14.76
C LEU A 103 1.75 2.10 14.40
N GLU A 104 2.22 2.89 15.36
CA GLU A 104 3.37 3.79 15.16
C GLU A 104 4.62 3.01 14.72
N GLU A 105 4.81 1.80 15.26
CA GLU A 105 5.91 0.91 14.87
C GLU A 105 5.60 0.11 13.57
N GLY A 106 4.31 -0.12 13.31
CA GLY A 106 3.77 -1.01 12.28
C GLY A 106 3.48 -0.41 10.91
N TRP A 107 3.25 0.90 10.85
CA TRP A 107 2.53 1.53 9.74
C TRP A 107 3.21 1.35 8.38
N CYS A 108 4.54 1.45 8.33
CA CYS A 108 5.28 1.42 7.07
C CYS A 108 5.18 0.04 6.41
N ASP A 109 5.39 -1.03 7.17
CA ASP A 109 5.26 -2.40 6.69
C ASP A 109 3.81 -2.69 6.24
N LEU A 110 2.82 -2.25 7.01
CA LEU A 110 1.39 -2.38 6.67
C LEU A 110 1.02 -1.62 5.39
N PHE A 111 1.55 -0.41 5.23
CA PHE A 111 1.36 0.40 4.05
C PHE A 111 1.96 -0.28 2.82
N LEU A 112 3.24 -0.71 2.87
CA LEU A 112 3.90 -1.39 1.77
C LEU A 112 3.18 -2.70 1.37
N LEU A 113 2.78 -3.52 2.34
CA LEU A 113 1.98 -4.72 2.06
C LEU A 113 0.65 -4.35 1.37
N SER A 114 0.01 -3.25 1.76
CA SER A 114 -1.23 -2.78 1.14
C SER A 114 -1.01 -2.25 -0.27
N VAL A 115 0.09 -1.53 -0.51
CA VAL A 115 0.50 -1.08 -1.86
C VAL A 115 0.74 -2.29 -2.77
N PHE A 116 1.51 -3.28 -2.30
CA PHE A 116 1.81 -4.47 -3.09
C PHE A 116 0.55 -5.29 -3.38
N GLN A 117 -0.30 -5.52 -2.39
CA GLN A 117 -1.55 -6.24 -2.55
C GLN A 117 -2.48 -5.54 -3.57
N TRP A 118 -2.64 -4.22 -3.47
CA TRP A 118 -3.44 -3.43 -4.40
C TRP A 118 -2.87 -3.45 -5.82
N SER A 119 -1.54 -3.53 -5.95
CA SER A 119 -0.85 -3.52 -7.25
C SER A 119 -0.82 -4.89 -7.94
N LEU A 120 -1.21 -5.98 -7.28
CA LEU A 120 -1.12 -7.34 -7.85
C LEU A 120 -1.83 -7.55 -9.20
N PRO A 121 -3.01 -6.95 -9.48
CA PRO A 121 -3.63 -7.08 -10.79
C PRO A 121 -2.83 -6.43 -11.93
N MET A 122 -1.90 -5.53 -11.61
CA MET A 122 -1.16 -4.69 -12.56
C MET A 122 0.24 -5.26 -12.83
N GLU A 123 0.79 -5.08 -14.05
CA GLU A 123 2.12 -5.61 -14.38
C GLU A 123 3.25 -5.00 -13.53
N LYS A 124 3.12 -3.70 -13.20
CA LYS A 124 4.05 -2.94 -12.38
C LYS A 124 3.29 -2.24 -11.26
N CYS A 125 3.97 -1.95 -10.16
CA CYS A 125 3.41 -1.12 -9.09
C CYS A 125 3.43 0.36 -9.52
N PRO A 126 2.27 1.01 -9.73
CA PRO A 126 2.23 2.37 -10.28
C PRO A 126 2.74 3.42 -9.30
N LEU A 127 2.68 3.14 -7.99
CA LEU A 127 3.24 3.98 -6.95
C LEU A 127 4.77 3.93 -6.93
N LEU A 128 5.40 2.89 -7.49
CA LEU A 128 6.85 2.71 -7.52
C LEU A 128 7.39 3.03 -8.91
N ASN A 129 7.26 4.29 -9.32
CA ASN A 129 7.80 4.78 -10.58
C ASN A 129 9.16 5.47 -10.40
N SER A 130 9.88 5.67 -11.50
CA SER A 130 11.20 6.29 -11.50
C SER A 130 11.19 7.79 -11.19
N SER A 131 10.01 8.43 -11.13
CA SER A 131 9.86 9.85 -10.76
C SER A 131 9.75 10.08 -9.25
N LEU A 132 9.69 9.01 -8.43
CA LEU A 132 9.73 9.19 -6.98
C LEU A 132 11.05 9.85 -6.55
N PRO A 133 11.02 10.82 -5.61
CA PRO A 133 12.21 11.45 -5.02
C PRO A 133 12.96 10.51 -4.05
N LEU A 134 13.18 9.27 -4.47
CA LEU A 134 13.88 8.22 -3.76
C LEU A 134 15.15 7.83 -4.56
N SER A 135 16.16 7.28 -3.90
CA SER A 135 17.35 6.82 -4.63
C SER A 135 16.96 5.73 -5.65
N ALA A 136 17.55 5.77 -6.84
CA ALA A 136 17.27 4.78 -7.90
C ALA A 136 17.43 3.33 -7.40
N ASN A 137 18.38 3.08 -6.50
CA ASN A 137 18.58 1.78 -5.87
C ASN A 137 17.39 1.36 -4.99
N ALA A 138 16.80 2.28 -4.23
CA ALA A 138 15.66 1.97 -3.36
C ALA A 138 14.36 1.81 -4.14
N VAL A 139 14.14 2.60 -5.21
CA VAL A 139 13.01 2.38 -6.14
C VAL A 139 13.12 1.01 -6.79
N ARG A 140 14.29 0.68 -7.35
CA ARG A 140 14.54 -0.63 -7.96
C ARG A 140 14.35 -1.77 -6.95
N TYR A 141 14.85 -1.61 -5.73
CA TYR A 141 14.66 -2.60 -4.67
C TYR A 141 13.17 -2.86 -4.38
N LEU A 142 12.35 -1.82 -4.24
CA LEU A 142 10.92 -1.97 -3.97
C LEU A 142 10.18 -2.59 -5.17
N GLN A 143 10.59 -2.25 -6.40
CA GLN A 143 10.07 -2.88 -7.62
C GLN A 143 10.41 -4.39 -7.67
N ASP A 144 11.66 -4.75 -7.35
CA ASP A 144 12.10 -6.15 -7.29
C ASP A 144 11.35 -6.93 -6.19
N LEU A 145 11.11 -6.29 -5.04
CA LEU A 145 10.31 -6.85 -3.96
C LEU A 145 8.86 -7.07 -4.37
N PHE A 146 8.25 -6.10 -5.05
CA PHE A 146 6.90 -6.26 -5.62
C PHE A 146 6.84 -7.45 -6.59
N MET A 147 7.79 -7.55 -7.52
CA MET A 147 7.86 -8.68 -8.46
C MET A 147 8.04 -10.02 -7.75
N ARG A 148 8.84 -10.06 -6.68
CA ARG A 148 8.97 -11.26 -5.84
C ARG A 148 7.65 -11.66 -5.18
N ILE A 149 6.93 -10.70 -4.60
CA ILE A 149 5.61 -10.93 -3.98
C ILE A 149 4.60 -11.42 -5.01
N ARG A 150 4.56 -10.79 -6.20
CA ARG A 150 3.72 -11.21 -7.33
C ARG A 150 3.99 -12.67 -7.70
N ASN A 151 5.26 -13.04 -7.84
CA ASN A 151 5.68 -14.40 -8.20
C ASN A 151 5.44 -15.45 -7.11
N TYR A 152 5.17 -15.02 -5.87
CA TYR A 152 4.82 -15.95 -4.79
C TYR A 152 3.34 -16.33 -4.82
N ASN A 153 2.52 -15.63 -5.61
CA ASN A 153 1.08 -15.82 -5.70
C ASN A 153 0.47 -15.88 -4.29
N ILE A 154 0.78 -14.86 -3.48
CA ILE A 154 0.28 -14.75 -2.11
C ILE A 154 -1.23 -14.53 -2.18
N ASP A 155 -2.00 -15.38 -1.50
CA ASP A 155 -3.45 -15.25 -1.46
C ASP A 155 -3.91 -14.18 -0.46
N GLN A 156 -5.21 -13.86 -0.45
CA GLN A 156 -5.76 -12.83 0.43
C GLN A 156 -5.61 -13.17 1.92
N GLY A 157 -5.76 -14.44 2.30
CA GLY A 157 -5.62 -14.89 3.68
C GLY A 157 -4.17 -14.80 4.16
N GLU A 158 -3.23 -15.15 3.30
CA GLU A 158 -1.79 -15.00 3.58
C GLU A 158 -1.38 -13.54 3.69
N PHE A 159 -1.87 -12.64 2.83
CA PHE A 159 -1.65 -11.20 2.98
C PHE A 159 -2.17 -10.68 4.32
N ALA A 160 -3.35 -11.13 4.73
CA ALA A 160 -3.94 -10.72 5.99
C ALA A 160 -3.11 -11.22 7.18
N CYS A 161 -2.61 -12.46 7.13
CA CYS A 161 -1.69 -12.99 8.13
C CYS A 161 -0.36 -12.23 8.15
N LEU A 162 0.24 -11.92 7.00
CA LEU A 162 1.47 -11.12 6.91
C LEU A 162 1.26 -9.73 7.51
N LYS A 163 0.12 -9.09 7.26
CA LYS A 163 -0.26 -7.81 7.87
C LYS A 163 -0.40 -7.92 9.39
N ALA A 164 -1.03 -8.99 9.88
CA ALA A 164 -1.15 -9.24 11.30
C ALA A 164 0.23 -9.44 11.95
N LEU A 165 1.15 -10.16 11.29
CA LEU A 165 2.51 -10.39 11.79
C LEU A 165 3.35 -9.12 11.85
N VAL A 166 3.19 -8.17 10.92
CA VAL A 166 3.89 -6.88 11.01
C VAL A 166 3.26 -5.92 12.02
N LEU A 167 2.01 -6.16 12.42
CA LEU A 167 1.26 -5.37 13.40
C LEU A 167 1.49 -5.88 14.83
N PHE A 168 1.38 -7.19 15.07
CA PHE A 168 1.54 -7.81 16.38
C PHE A 168 3.00 -8.15 16.64
N ARG A 169 3.73 -7.18 17.22
CA ARG A 169 5.16 -7.28 17.56
C ARG A 169 5.37 -7.18 19.07
N PRO A 170 5.40 -8.30 19.83
CA PRO A 170 5.58 -8.27 21.28
C PRO A 170 6.92 -7.65 21.72
N GLU A 171 7.92 -7.63 20.84
CA GLU A 171 9.22 -7.01 21.04
C GLU A 171 9.21 -5.47 21.01
N THR A 172 8.07 -4.86 20.66
CA THR A 172 7.95 -3.40 20.57
C THR A 172 8.12 -2.76 21.96
N ARG A 173 9.00 -1.76 22.04
CA ARG A 173 9.32 -1.11 23.31
C ARG A 173 8.12 -0.30 23.82
N GLY A 174 7.85 -0.44 25.12
CA GLY A 174 6.83 0.36 25.80
C GLY A 174 5.43 -0.23 25.80
N LEU A 175 5.25 -1.46 25.29
CA LEU A 175 4.01 -2.22 25.44
C LEU A 175 3.74 -2.54 26.92
N LYS A 176 2.46 -2.51 27.29
CA LYS A 176 1.98 -2.91 28.62
C LYS A 176 1.68 -4.41 28.67
N ASP A 177 1.02 -4.95 27.65
CA ASP A 177 0.61 -6.36 27.59
C ASP A 177 1.31 -7.11 26.44
N PHE A 178 2.63 -7.26 26.56
CA PHE A 178 3.43 -7.95 25.53
C PHE A 178 3.05 -9.43 25.40
N ALA A 179 2.58 -10.07 26.47
CA ALA A 179 2.17 -11.47 26.45
C ALA A 179 0.93 -11.67 25.59
N HIS A 180 -0.08 -10.80 25.72
CA HIS A 180 -1.24 -10.89 24.84
C HIS A 180 -0.89 -10.59 23.38
N VAL A 181 0.03 -9.64 23.11
CA VAL A 181 0.52 -9.39 21.75
C VAL A 181 1.26 -10.60 21.18
N GLU A 182 2.04 -11.32 21.99
CA GLU A 182 2.71 -12.57 21.61
C GLU A 182 1.69 -13.66 21.24
N GLU A 183 0.63 -13.84 22.04
CA GLU A 183 -0.46 -14.77 21.71
C GLU A 183 -1.15 -14.44 20.38
N LEU A 184 -1.33 -13.16 20.06
CA LEU A 184 -1.90 -12.72 18.78
C LEU A 184 -0.93 -12.96 17.62
N GLN A 185 0.36 -12.76 17.83
CA GLN A 185 1.40 -13.09 16.86
C GLN A 185 1.41 -14.60 16.57
N ASP A 186 1.38 -15.44 17.60
CA ASP A 186 1.32 -16.90 17.48
C ASP A 186 0.10 -17.37 16.70
N GLN A 187 -1.06 -16.76 16.95
CA GLN A 187 -2.28 -17.04 16.20
C GLN A 187 -2.13 -16.70 14.71
N ALA A 188 -1.55 -15.53 14.39
CA ALA A 188 -1.29 -15.14 13.01
C ALA A 188 -0.31 -16.10 12.31
N GLN A 189 0.74 -16.57 13.01
CA GLN A 189 1.66 -17.57 12.47
C GLN A 189 0.97 -18.91 12.21
N GLN A 190 0.14 -19.39 13.14
CA GLN A 190 -0.61 -20.63 12.97
C GLN A 190 -1.56 -20.56 11.77
N MET A 191 -2.25 -19.43 11.59
CA MET A 191 -3.13 -19.20 10.43
C MET A 191 -2.33 -19.19 9.12
N LEU A 192 -1.21 -18.47 9.08
CA LEU A 192 -0.33 -18.45 7.91
C LEU A 192 0.18 -19.85 7.57
N ALA A 193 0.58 -20.63 8.57
CA ALA A 193 1.03 -22.01 8.37
C ALA A 193 -0.06 -22.89 7.75
N ARG A 194 -1.32 -22.76 8.21
CA ARG A 194 -2.45 -23.49 7.64
C ARG A 194 -2.69 -23.16 6.17
N HIS A 195 -2.66 -21.88 5.80
CA HIS A 195 -2.75 -21.44 4.41
C HIS A 195 -1.60 -21.98 3.56
N ALA A 196 -0.38 -21.92 4.10
CA ALA A 196 0.84 -22.28 3.37
C ALA A 196 0.96 -23.80 3.09
N VAL A 197 0.38 -24.66 3.92
CA VAL A 197 0.47 -26.14 3.79
C VAL A 197 0.02 -26.61 2.41
N ALA A 198 -1.07 -26.03 1.88
CA ALA A 198 -1.64 -26.45 0.59
C ALA A 198 -0.71 -26.15 -0.59
N SER A 199 0.19 -25.16 -0.48
CA SER A 199 1.12 -24.78 -1.54
C SER A 199 2.59 -25.13 -1.27
N GLY A 200 2.83 -25.97 -0.24
CA GLY A 200 4.08 -26.71 -0.06
C GLY A 200 4.81 -26.44 1.26
N PRO A 201 5.67 -27.38 1.71
CA PRO A 201 6.25 -27.37 3.06
C PRO A 201 7.19 -26.18 3.33
N THR A 202 7.74 -25.54 2.29
CA THR A 202 8.66 -24.41 2.43
C THR A 202 7.97 -23.05 2.33
N ARG A 203 6.68 -23.01 1.98
CA ARG A 203 5.96 -21.76 1.70
C ARG A 203 5.88 -20.86 2.92
N PHE A 204 5.55 -21.42 4.09
CA PHE A 204 5.48 -20.68 5.35
C PHE A 204 6.77 -19.89 5.63
N GLY A 205 7.92 -20.58 5.59
CA GLY A 205 9.22 -19.94 5.80
C GLY A 205 9.54 -18.87 4.75
N ARG A 206 9.21 -19.12 3.48
CA ARG A 206 9.40 -18.13 2.40
C ARG A 206 8.57 -16.87 2.61
N LEU A 207 7.34 -17.00 3.09
CA LEU A 207 6.46 -15.88 3.40
C LEU A 207 6.99 -15.06 4.60
N LEU A 208 7.45 -15.72 5.66
CA LEU A 208 8.08 -15.03 6.80
C LEU A 208 9.35 -14.27 6.38
N LEU A 209 10.14 -14.82 5.46
CA LEU A 209 11.34 -14.16 4.93
C LEU A 209 11.04 -12.90 4.10
N LEU A 210 9.78 -12.62 3.74
CA LEU A 210 9.39 -11.35 3.12
C LEU A 210 9.32 -10.20 4.12
N LEU A 211 8.98 -10.47 5.38
CA LEU A 211 8.78 -9.45 6.41
C LEU A 211 10.02 -8.56 6.62
N PRO A 212 11.25 -9.09 6.81
CA PRO A 212 12.42 -8.24 6.97
C PRO A 212 12.78 -7.44 5.70
N LEU A 213 12.36 -7.91 4.51
CA LEU A 213 12.66 -7.21 3.25
C LEU A 213 11.91 -5.87 3.16
N LEU A 214 10.71 -5.78 3.73
CA LEU A 214 9.91 -4.55 3.77
C LEU A 214 10.64 -3.38 4.44
N ARG A 215 11.51 -3.70 5.41
CA ARG A 215 12.23 -2.72 6.25
C ARG A 215 13.53 -2.21 5.65
N THR A 216 13.92 -2.71 4.47
CA THR A 216 15.17 -2.30 3.80
C THR A 216 15.13 -0.83 3.40
N VAL A 217 13.96 -0.33 3.01
CA VAL A 217 13.73 1.11 2.83
C VAL A 217 13.11 1.64 4.13
N GLY A 218 13.83 2.52 4.81
CA GLY A 218 13.39 3.08 6.09
C GLY A 218 12.07 3.83 5.99
N SER A 219 11.29 3.79 7.07
CA SER A 219 9.99 4.45 7.18
C SER A 219 10.10 5.96 6.97
N ASP A 220 11.21 6.58 7.38
CA ASP A 220 11.53 7.99 7.15
C ASP A 220 11.53 8.36 5.66
N LYS A 221 12.10 7.49 4.82
CA LYS A 221 12.16 7.69 3.37
C LYS A 221 10.79 7.49 2.73
N ILE A 222 10.07 6.45 3.16
CA ILE A 222 8.70 6.17 2.69
C ILE A 222 7.77 7.33 3.07
N GLU A 223 7.85 7.81 4.31
CA GLU A 223 7.11 8.96 4.82
C GLU A 223 7.33 10.18 3.92
N LYS A 224 8.60 10.54 3.75
CA LYS A 224 9.00 11.70 2.97
C LYS A 224 8.46 11.64 1.53
N VAL A 225 8.64 10.49 0.89
CA VAL A 225 8.33 10.31 -0.54
C VAL A 225 6.83 10.28 -0.81
N PHE A 226 6.04 9.62 0.03
CA PHE A 226 4.63 9.40 -0.25
C PHE A 226 3.68 10.36 0.46
N PHE A 227 4.12 10.99 1.54
CA PHE A 227 3.20 11.66 2.46
C PHE A 227 3.58 13.10 2.84
N GLU A 228 4.81 13.55 2.59
CA GLU A 228 5.23 14.94 2.85
C GLU A 228 4.36 15.95 2.06
N ALA A 229 4.03 15.65 0.81
CA ALA A 229 3.15 16.50 0.01
C ALA A 229 1.70 16.57 0.55
N THR A 230 1.22 15.50 1.18
CA THR A 230 -0.17 15.40 1.67
C THR A 230 -0.33 15.92 3.10
N PHE A 231 0.63 15.65 3.99
CA PHE A 231 0.55 15.97 5.42
C PHE A 231 1.56 17.03 5.88
N GLY A 232 2.42 17.51 4.98
CA GLY A 232 3.48 18.47 5.28
C GLY A 232 4.47 17.90 6.30
N ASN A 233 4.81 18.70 7.30
CA ASN A 233 5.75 18.34 8.36
C ASN A 233 5.16 17.44 9.47
N MET A 234 3.94 16.92 9.29
CA MET A 234 3.32 16.02 10.26
C MET A 234 3.75 14.58 9.99
N SER A 235 4.50 13.99 10.91
CA SER A 235 4.89 12.58 10.77
C SER A 235 3.70 11.63 10.85
N ILE A 236 3.84 10.46 10.23
CA ILE A 236 2.78 9.45 10.23
C ILE A 236 2.49 8.96 11.64
N GLU A 237 3.48 8.87 12.54
CA GLU A 237 3.22 8.50 13.93
C GLU A 237 2.33 9.55 14.62
N LYS A 238 2.63 10.84 14.42
CA LYS A 238 1.79 11.93 14.95
C LYS A 238 0.39 11.91 14.35
N LEU A 239 0.26 11.57 13.06
CA LEU A 239 -1.03 11.43 12.39
C LEU A 239 -1.84 10.28 13.00
N ILE A 240 -1.23 9.10 13.18
CA ILE A 240 -1.85 7.93 13.82
C ILE A 240 -2.35 8.30 15.21
N CYS A 241 -1.50 8.93 16.04
CA CYS A 241 -1.88 9.40 17.37
C CYS A 241 -3.11 10.34 17.34
N LYS A 242 -3.20 11.24 16.35
CA LYS A 242 -4.36 12.13 16.17
C LYS A 242 -5.61 11.39 15.70
N MET A 243 -5.46 10.44 14.78
CA MET A 243 -6.56 9.63 14.26
C MET A 243 -7.13 8.62 15.26
N TYR A 244 -6.36 8.27 16.29
CA TYR A 244 -6.78 7.37 17.36
C TYR A 244 -7.41 8.09 18.55
N LYS A 245 -7.14 9.39 18.72
CA LYS A 245 -7.74 10.23 19.77
C LYS A 245 -9.10 10.84 19.39
N ARG A 246 -9.54 10.69 18.14
CA ARG A 246 -10.87 11.10 17.64
C ARG A 246 -11.76 9.88 17.50
#